data_AF-A0A9P1CYD8-F1
#
_entry.id   AF-A0A9P1CYD8-F1
#
_cell.length_a   1.000
_cell.length_b   1.000
_cell.length_c   1.000
_cell.angle_alpha   90.00
_cell.angle_beta   90.00
_cell.angle_gamma   90.00
#
_symmetry.space_group_name_H-M   'P 1'
#
loop_
_entity.id
_entity.type
_entity.pdbx_description
1 polymer ?
#
loop_
_entity_poly.entity_id
_entity_poly.type
_entity_poly.pdbx_seq_one_letter_code
_entity_poly.pdbx_strand_id
1 'polypeptide(L)'
;GAGFDSNCLADDFQFVAPIVGPLSKKEFMQAFGSFKLRDAVPDLADNSWFQVDPLEPNRVWFFSRATGTHTGPLMAIAATGKRIEMPPQAQSMLFNEKGECYTLTVGYCMDKRIGNTEAPDIEI
;
A
#
# COMPACT_ATOMS: atom_id res chain seq x y z
N GLY A 1 -14.19 -5.45 1.80
CA GLY A 1 -12.75 -5.36 2.12
C GLY A 1 -11.97 -5.06 0.86
N ALA A 2 -10.78 -4.47 0.93
CA ALA A 2 -9.88 -4.38 -0.21
C ALA A 2 -9.39 -5.81 -0.53
N GLY A 3 -10.21 -6.59 -1.22
CA GLY A 3 -9.93 -7.98 -1.54
C GLY A 3 -8.87 -8.01 -2.63
N PHE A 4 -7.65 -8.37 -2.27
CA PHE A 4 -6.64 -8.75 -3.24
C PHE A 4 -7.11 -10.05 -3.89
N ASP A 5 -7.43 -10.01 -5.19
CA ASP A 5 -7.64 -11.24 -5.95
C ASP A 5 -6.28 -11.93 -6.07
N SER A 6 -6.12 -13.06 -5.39
CA SER A 6 -4.87 -13.83 -5.38
C SER A 6 -4.48 -14.32 -6.78
N ASN A 7 -5.42 -14.34 -7.73
CA ASN A 7 -5.17 -14.69 -9.13
C ASN A 7 -4.37 -13.61 -9.86
N CYS A 8 -4.33 -12.38 -9.34
CA CYS A 8 -3.54 -11.28 -9.92
C CYS A 8 -2.08 -11.28 -9.45
N LEU A 9 -1.70 -12.12 -8.49
CA LEU A 9 -0.34 -12.22 -7.94
C LEU A 9 0.34 -13.49 -8.46
N ALA A 10 1.58 -13.38 -8.93
CA ALA A 10 2.39 -14.53 -9.35
C ALA A 10 2.76 -15.42 -8.14
N ASP A 11 3.08 -16.69 -8.37
CA ASP A 11 3.43 -17.62 -7.29
C ASP A 11 4.72 -17.24 -6.55
N ASP A 12 5.63 -16.58 -7.25
CA ASP A 12 6.90 -16.04 -6.74
C ASP A 12 6.79 -14.60 -6.21
N PHE A 13 5.56 -14.07 -6.06
CA PHE A 13 5.33 -12.69 -5.64
C PHE A 13 6.09 -12.29 -4.37
N GLN A 14 6.68 -11.08 -4.41
CA GLN A 14 7.33 -10.41 -3.30
C GLN A 14 6.70 -9.06 -2.99
N PHE A 15 6.37 -8.84 -1.72
CA PHE A 15 6.03 -7.52 -1.19
C PHE A 15 7.23 -6.90 -0.50
N VAL A 16 7.56 -5.64 -0.83
CA VAL A 16 8.69 -4.93 -0.24
C VAL A 16 8.27 -3.51 0.17
N ALA A 17 8.56 -3.14 1.41
CA ALA A 17 8.37 -1.79 1.92
C ALA A 17 9.67 -1.33 2.62
N PRO A 18 9.84 -0.03 2.93
CA PRO A 18 11.06 0.49 3.53
C PRO A 18 11.50 -0.22 4.82
N ILE A 19 10.53 -0.71 5.62
CA ILE A 19 10.77 -1.36 6.92
C ILE A 19 10.34 -2.83 6.89
N VAL A 20 9.38 -3.20 6.04
CA VAL A 20 8.75 -4.53 6.04
C VAL A 20 9.11 -5.29 4.77
N GLY A 21 9.56 -6.53 4.93
CA GLY A 21 9.80 -7.47 3.85
C GLY A 21 11.28 -7.72 3.54
N PRO A 22 11.57 -8.46 2.46
CA PRO A 22 10.61 -9.00 1.50
C PRO A 22 9.67 -10.05 2.11
N LEU A 23 8.37 -9.96 1.81
CA LEU A 23 7.36 -10.95 2.22
C LEU A 23 6.91 -11.76 1.00
N SER A 24 6.75 -13.08 1.18
CA SER A 24 6.15 -13.96 0.19
C SER A 24 4.66 -13.69 -0.02
N LYS A 25 4.08 -14.18 -1.12
CA LYS A 25 2.63 -14.17 -1.38
C LYS A 25 1.81 -14.63 -0.17
N LYS A 26 2.22 -15.73 0.47
CA LYS A 26 1.50 -16.30 1.62
C LYS A 26 1.54 -15.35 2.82
N GLU A 27 2.71 -14.83 3.17
CA GLU A 27 2.90 -13.89 4.28
C GLU A 27 2.15 -12.58 4.05
N PHE A 28 2.22 -12.04 2.82
CA PHE A 28 1.47 -10.86 2.42
C PHE A 28 -0.04 -11.06 2.57
N MET A 29 -0.59 -12.16 2.03
CA MET A 29 -2.03 -12.42 2.14
C MET A 29 -2.47 -12.65 3.59
N GLN A 30 -1.62 -13.25 4.43
CA GLN A 30 -1.91 -13.40 5.85
C GLN A 30 -1.88 -12.08 6.61
N ALA A 31 -0.89 -11.21 6.33
CA ALA A 31 -0.74 -9.92 7.00
C ALA A 31 -1.81 -8.89 6.57
N PHE A 32 -2.13 -8.85 5.29
CA PHE A 32 -3.00 -7.81 4.72
C PHE A 32 -4.41 -8.30 4.35
N GLY A 33 -4.66 -9.61 4.31
CA GLY A 33 -5.98 -10.16 3.95
C GLY A 33 -7.09 -9.86 4.96
N SER A 34 -6.74 -9.59 6.22
CA SER A 34 -7.69 -9.15 7.26
C SER A 34 -7.85 -7.62 7.35
N PHE A 35 -7.11 -6.86 6.53
CA PHE A 35 -7.07 -5.40 6.65
C PHE A 35 -8.36 -4.78 6.07
N LYS A 36 -9.31 -4.48 6.97
CA LYS A 36 -10.58 -3.83 6.60
C LYS A 36 -10.42 -2.32 6.54
N LEU A 37 -9.49 -1.84 5.71
CA LEU A 37 -9.16 -0.41 5.64
C LEU A 37 -10.37 0.48 5.33
N ARG A 38 -11.28 0.01 4.46
CA ARG A 38 -12.53 0.73 4.14
C ARG A 38 -13.55 0.76 5.28
N ASP A 39 -13.49 -0.18 6.22
CA ASP A 39 -14.36 -0.15 7.40
C ASP A 39 -13.80 0.84 8.43
N ALA A 40 -12.46 0.94 8.53
CA ALA A 40 -11.78 1.88 9.41
C ALA A 40 -11.80 3.33 8.89
N VAL A 41 -11.74 3.49 7.57
CA VAL A 41 -11.64 4.78 6.86
C VAL A 41 -12.62 4.75 5.66
N PRO A 42 -13.93 4.95 5.88
CA PRO A 42 -14.96 4.77 4.85
C PRO A 42 -14.92 5.83 3.75
N ASP A 43 -14.38 7.00 4.03
CA ASP A 43 -14.15 8.11 3.09
C ASP A 43 -12.72 8.11 2.52
N LEU A 44 -12.02 6.96 2.56
CA LEU A 44 -10.67 6.84 2.02
C LEU A 44 -10.64 7.19 0.52
N ALA A 45 -9.88 8.24 0.20
CA ALA A 45 -9.50 8.60 -1.15
C ALA A 45 -8.00 8.35 -1.32
N ASP A 46 -7.63 7.42 -2.21
CA ASP A 46 -6.24 7.00 -2.44
C ASP A 46 -5.41 8.11 -3.13
N ASN A 47 -6.07 8.89 -4.00
CA ASN A 47 -5.46 9.98 -4.78
C ASN A 47 -4.22 9.52 -5.55
N SER A 48 -4.34 8.38 -6.23
CA SER A 48 -3.22 7.74 -6.92
C SER A 48 -3.18 8.04 -8.41
N TRP A 49 -1.97 8.12 -8.96
CA TRP A 49 -1.73 8.20 -10.40
C TRP A 49 -0.61 7.26 -10.82
N PHE A 50 -0.70 6.77 -12.05
CA PHE A 50 0.09 5.65 -12.56
C PHE A 50 0.86 6.06 -13.81
N GLN A 51 2.06 5.51 -13.97
CA GLN A 51 2.87 5.67 -15.16
C GLN A 51 3.72 4.41 -15.39
N VAL A 52 3.77 3.94 -16.64
CA VAL A 52 4.70 2.86 -17.03
C VAL A 52 6.13 3.39 -17.01
N ASP A 53 7.05 2.60 -16.46
CA ASP A 53 8.48 2.95 -16.49
C ASP A 53 9.00 2.95 -17.94
N PRO A 54 9.59 4.05 -18.42
CA PRO A 54 10.11 4.11 -19.79
C PRO A 54 11.36 3.25 -20.04
N LEU A 55 12.05 2.79 -18.98
CA LEU A 55 13.26 1.97 -19.05
C LEU A 55 13.01 0.50 -18.70
N GLU A 56 11.95 0.21 -17.93
CA GLU A 56 11.54 -1.14 -17.55
C GLU A 56 10.04 -1.33 -17.85
N PRO A 57 9.65 -1.63 -19.10
CA PRO A 57 8.25 -1.55 -19.55
C PRO A 57 7.25 -2.48 -18.83
N ASN A 58 7.74 -3.50 -18.12
CA ASN A 58 6.94 -4.37 -17.27
C ASN A 58 6.75 -3.83 -15.84
N ARG A 59 7.28 -2.64 -15.54
CA ARG A 59 7.06 -1.89 -14.30
C ARG A 59 6.02 -0.79 -14.50
N VAL A 60 5.09 -0.71 -13.56
CA VAL A 60 4.22 0.45 -13.37
C VAL A 60 4.62 1.15 -12.09
N TRP A 61 5.02 2.41 -12.19
CA TRP A 61 5.12 3.32 -11.06
C TRP A 61 3.75 3.87 -10.73
N PHE A 62 3.50 4.04 -9.45
CA PHE A 62 2.38 4.83 -9.00
C PHE A 62 2.74 5.62 -7.76
N PHE A 63 2.11 6.76 -7.65
CA PHE A 63 2.28 7.66 -6.54
C PHE A 63 0.92 7.89 -5.91
N SER A 64 0.88 8.04 -4.60
CA SER A 64 -0.35 8.21 -3.85
C SER A 64 -0.22 9.30 -2.78
N ARG A 65 -1.37 9.89 -2.44
CA ARG A 65 -1.53 10.90 -1.39
C ARG A 65 -2.86 10.64 -0.68
N ALA A 66 -2.96 9.48 -0.05
CA ALA A 66 -4.22 9.03 0.53
C ALA A 66 -4.73 10.00 1.61
N THR A 67 -6.04 10.22 1.61
CA THR A 67 -6.72 10.98 2.67
C THR A 67 -7.97 10.25 3.13
N GLY A 68 -8.40 10.51 4.36
CA GLY A 68 -9.67 10.00 4.88
C GLY A 68 -9.82 10.29 6.36
N THR A 69 -10.87 9.78 6.99
CA THR A 69 -11.18 9.99 8.40
C THR A 69 -11.24 8.65 9.12
N HIS A 70 -10.45 8.48 10.19
CA HIS A 70 -10.39 7.23 10.95
C HIS A 70 -11.60 7.09 11.88
N THR A 71 -12.68 6.49 11.38
CA THR A 71 -13.98 6.37 12.08
C THR A 71 -14.30 4.95 12.55
N GLY A 72 -13.61 3.94 12.06
CA GLY A 72 -13.70 2.56 12.54
C GLY A 72 -12.37 2.08 13.14
N PRO A 73 -12.34 0.91 13.81
CA PRO A 73 -11.10 0.36 14.34
C PRO A 73 -10.15 -0.09 13.23
N LEU A 74 -8.86 0.22 13.38
CA LEU A 74 -7.78 -0.22 12.49
C LEU A 74 -6.77 -1.05 13.29
N MET A 75 -6.74 -2.36 13.07
CA MET A 75 -5.93 -3.30 13.87
C MET A 75 -6.22 -3.15 15.37
N ALA A 76 -5.21 -2.89 16.19
CA ALA A 76 -5.34 -2.64 17.63
C ALA A 76 -5.69 -1.19 17.97
N ILE A 77 -5.85 -0.31 16.97
CA ILE A 77 -6.10 1.13 17.16
C ILE A 77 -7.61 1.38 17.06
N ALA A 78 -8.22 1.88 18.13
CA ALA A 78 -9.61 2.33 18.11
C ALA A 78 -9.78 3.57 17.21
N ALA A 79 -11.00 3.78 16.70
CA ALA A 79 -11.34 4.96 15.91
C ALA A 79 -10.92 6.25 16.62
N THR A 80 -10.13 7.09 15.95
CA THR A 80 -9.58 8.32 16.55
C THR A 80 -10.35 9.57 16.15
N GLY A 81 -11.21 9.49 15.12
CA GLY A 81 -11.90 10.64 14.53
C GLY A 81 -10.98 11.63 13.81
N LYS A 82 -9.67 11.34 13.74
CA LYS A 82 -8.69 12.23 13.10
C LYS A 82 -8.75 12.10 11.58
N ARG A 83 -8.53 13.24 10.91
CA ARG A 83 -8.26 13.28 9.47
C ARG A 83 -6.86 12.75 9.21
N ILE A 84 -6.74 11.83 8.27
CA ILE A 84 -5.51 11.27 7.73
C ILE A 84 -5.16 12.04 6.46
N GLU A 85 -3.93 12.52 6.38
CA GLU A 85 -3.29 13.09 5.20
C GLU A 85 -1.91 12.43 5.05
N MET A 86 -1.80 11.48 4.13
CA MET A 86 -0.54 10.81 3.85
C MET A 86 0.43 11.75 3.11
N PRO A 87 1.75 11.67 3.40
CA PRO A 87 2.74 12.30 2.55
C PRO A 87 2.68 11.70 1.13
N PRO A 88 3.24 12.38 0.12
CA PRO A 88 3.47 11.76 -1.18
C PRO A 88 4.36 10.52 -1.02
N GLN A 89 3.88 9.39 -1.54
CA GLN A 89 4.60 8.12 -1.52
C GLN A 89 4.82 7.62 -2.95
N ALA A 90 6.00 7.05 -3.20
CA ALA A 90 6.29 6.30 -4.41
C ALA A 90 6.06 4.80 -4.17
N GLN A 91 5.51 4.15 -5.19
CA GLN A 91 5.12 2.75 -5.18
C GLN A 91 5.36 2.16 -6.58
N SER A 92 5.52 0.85 -6.69
CA SER A 92 5.69 0.21 -8.01
C SER A 92 5.17 -1.22 -8.00
N MET A 93 4.78 -1.67 -9.19
CA MET A 93 4.40 -3.05 -9.47
C MET A 93 5.19 -3.55 -10.66
N LEU A 94 5.68 -4.79 -10.59
CA LEU A 94 6.27 -5.50 -11.72
C LEU A 94 5.39 -6.68 -12.13
N PHE A 95 5.21 -6.84 -13.44
CA PHE A 95 4.34 -7.87 -14.03
C PHE A 95 5.14 -8.86 -14.87
N ASN A 96 4.76 -10.14 -14.81
CA ASN A 96 5.31 -11.19 -15.67
C ASN A 96 4.57 -11.24 -17.03
N GLU A 97 5.00 -12.11 -17.95
CA GLU A 97 4.40 -12.23 -19.29
C GLU A 97 2.92 -12.67 -19.28
N LYS A 98 2.44 -13.26 -18.16
CA LYS A 98 1.04 -13.63 -17.98
C LYS A 98 0.18 -12.47 -17.46
N GLY A 99 0.78 -11.32 -17.16
CA GLY A 99 0.12 -10.17 -16.55
C GLY A 99 -0.07 -10.31 -15.03
N GLU A 100 0.59 -11.26 -14.38
CA GLU A 100 0.53 -11.42 -12.92
C GLU A 100 1.59 -10.53 -12.27
N CYS A 101 1.23 -9.87 -11.16
CA CYS A 101 2.15 -9.06 -10.38
C CYS A 101 3.09 -9.97 -9.57
N TYR A 102 4.41 -9.86 -9.79
CA TYR A 102 5.41 -10.62 -9.03
C TYR A 102 6.21 -9.75 -8.05
N THR A 103 6.09 -8.42 -8.13
CA THR A 103 6.66 -7.51 -7.12
C THR A 103 5.71 -6.36 -6.85
N LEU A 104 5.49 -6.06 -5.58
CA LEU A 104 4.82 -4.84 -5.12
C LEU A 104 5.72 -4.10 -4.13
N THR A 105 6.10 -2.87 -4.47
CA THR A 105 6.81 -1.96 -3.56
C THR A 105 5.88 -0.84 -3.09
N VAL A 106 5.77 -0.58 -1.78
CA VAL A 106 4.90 0.50 -1.26
C VAL A 106 5.53 1.27 -0.11
N GLY A 107 5.05 2.49 0.14
CA GLY A 107 5.35 3.23 1.36
C GLY A 107 6.64 4.05 1.32
N TYR A 108 7.27 4.23 0.16
CA TYR A 108 8.49 5.04 0.04
C TYR A 108 8.13 6.53 0.07
N CYS A 109 8.24 7.15 1.26
CA CYS A 109 7.92 8.56 1.48
C CYS A 109 8.85 9.49 0.68
N MET A 110 8.27 10.39 -0.11
CA MET A 110 9.01 11.34 -0.95
C MET A 110 9.26 12.69 -0.26
N ASP A 111 8.34 13.14 0.59
CA ASP A 111 8.49 14.35 1.40
C ASP A 111 7.69 14.26 2.70
N LYS A 112 8.39 14.02 3.81
CA LYS A 112 7.78 13.87 5.14
C LYS A 112 7.25 15.17 5.76
N ARG A 113 7.49 16.32 5.12
CA ARG A 113 6.98 17.63 5.59
C ARG A 113 5.54 17.88 5.11
N ILE A 114 5.05 17.04 4.20
CA ILE A 114 3.71 17.13 3.61
C ILE A 114 2.83 16.08 4.27
N GLY A 115 1.60 16.45 4.63
CA GLY A 115 0.66 15.58 5.33
C GLY A 115 0.77 15.72 6.85
N ASN A 116 0.01 14.89 7.56
CA ASN A 116 -0.12 14.96 9.02
C ASN A 116 0.13 13.61 9.71
N THR A 117 0.59 12.64 8.94
CA THR A 117 1.02 11.34 9.44
C THR A 117 2.52 11.41 9.62
N GLU A 118 2.98 11.22 10.86
CA GLU A 118 4.39 10.94 11.07
C GLU A 118 4.68 9.61 10.36
N ALA A 119 5.76 9.56 9.59
CA ALA A 119 6.24 8.30 9.04
C ALA A 119 6.33 7.33 10.23
N PRO A 120 5.77 6.12 10.14
CA PRO A 120 5.66 5.26 11.30
C PRO A 120 7.07 4.96 11.84
N ASP A 121 7.44 5.62 12.94
CA ASP A 121 8.42 5.14 13.91
C ASP A 121 7.79 3.96 14.67
N ILE A 122 7.32 2.95 13.93
CA ILE A 122 6.81 1.72 14.51
C ILE A 122 8.03 0.82 14.72
N GLU A 123 8.60 0.93 15.92
CA GLU A 123 9.27 -0.21 16.54
C GLU A 123 8.26 -1.38 16.56
N ILE A 124 8.56 -2.42 15.79
CA ILE A 124 7.96 -3.75 15.93
C ILE A 124 8.82 -4.52 16.93
#